data_AF-A0A9P0FNQ9-F1
#
_entry.id   AF-A0A9P0FNQ9-F1
#
_cell.length_a   1.000
_cell.length_b   1.000
_cell.length_c   1.000
_cell.angle_alpha   90.00
_cell.angle_beta   90.00
_cell.angle_gamma   90.00
#
_symmetry.space_group_name_H-M   'P 1'
#
loop_
_entity.id
_entity.type
_entity.pdbx_description
1 polymer ?
#
loop_
_entity_poly.entity_id
_entity_poly.type
_entity_poly.pdbx_seq_one_letter_code
_entity_poly.pdbx_strand_id
1 'polypeptide(L)'
;MHPGCTKYFRNIKKIDENTILCCEKLDEKSDNVIDDLDSSSESVTTVIDNNVEVAYLKKLLDEKDNAIGYLKDNIAALNEQIKVLNLLVNLRNPMTSQIHEPKQEKALQKSTSQSTHVPSTYIDVTTRNKNTKTKISNKNKVNNESTKNESKQTNKISKEQVKNAINQAFESSNMGKTIEQVNRSKSTIYGTKNVEEIAVEKKAWLFISRFKTSFSTVDMENYLKAIQPNGSHIVKQLTNQGYYNSFKVGIDLKYKEDFLKDEVWPVGIIISNFTFKRKMIEKI
;
A
#
# COMPACT_ATOMS: atom_id res chain seq x y z
N MET A 1 25.36 -0.33 26.52
CA MET A 1 25.11 0.30 25.19
C MET A 1 26.18 -0.21 24.22
N HIS A 2 25.82 -0.72 23.03
CA HIS A 2 26.82 -1.32 22.13
C HIS A 2 27.72 -0.24 21.50
N PRO A 3 29.06 -0.41 21.45
CA PRO A 3 29.98 0.57 20.84
C PRO A 3 29.67 0.90 19.37
N GLY A 4 28.94 0.02 18.67
CA GLY A 4 28.50 0.27 17.29
C GLY A 4 27.34 1.25 17.16
N CYS A 5 26.56 1.50 18.21
CA CYS A 5 25.36 2.34 18.15
C CYS A 5 25.65 3.84 18.33
N THR A 6 26.82 4.20 18.88
CA THR A 6 27.20 5.60 19.13
C THR A 6 27.55 6.37 17.86
N LYS A 7 27.87 5.66 16.76
CA LYS A 7 28.25 6.28 15.47
C LYS A 7 27.12 7.09 14.80
N TYR A 8 25.87 6.90 15.21
CA TYR A 8 24.71 7.57 14.61
C TYR A 8 24.29 8.83 15.37
N PHE A 9 24.87 9.11 16.54
CA PHE A 9 24.52 10.28 17.33
C PHE A 9 25.61 11.35 17.19
N ARG A 10 25.38 12.32 16.31
CA ARG A 10 26.38 13.37 15.99
C ARG A 10 26.66 14.35 17.14
N ASN A 11 25.79 14.41 18.15
CA ASN A 11 25.84 15.43 19.22
C ASN A 11 25.92 14.83 20.63
N ILE A 12 26.52 13.64 20.76
CA ILE A 12 26.62 12.96 22.06
C ILE A 12 28.09 12.92 22.51
N LYS A 13 28.36 13.54 23.67
CA LYS A 13 29.65 13.45 24.34
C LYS A 13 29.53 12.43 25.46
N LYS A 14 30.38 11.40 25.43
CA LYS A 14 30.43 10.38 26.48
C LYS A 14 31.28 10.90 27.63
N ILE A 15 30.73 10.95 28.83
CA ILE A 15 31.46 11.40 30.04
C ILE A 15 32.05 10.21 30.77
N ASP A 16 31.30 9.11 30.85
CA ASP A 16 31.68 7.86 31.51
C ASP A 16 31.01 6.66 30.81
N GLU A 17 31.39 5.43 31.17
CA GLU A 17 30.81 4.17 30.71
C GLU A 17 29.29 4.10 30.87
N ASN A 18 28.74 4.75 31.92
CA ASN A 18 27.31 4.76 32.21
C ASN A 18 26.60 6.10 31.98
N THR A 19 27.30 7.17 31.61
CA THR A 19 26.73 8.52 31.60
C THR A 19 26.95 9.22 30.26
N ILE A 20 25.84 9.61 29.64
CA ILE A 20 25.80 10.22 28.31
C ILE A 20 25.13 11.58 28.41
N LEU A 21 25.81 12.65 27.97
CA LEU A 21 25.23 13.99 27.93
C LEU A 21 24.65 14.23 26.53
N CYS A 22 23.33 14.36 26.44
CA CYS A 22 22.61 14.34 25.17
C CYS A 22 22.34 15.74 24.57
N CYS A 23 22.59 16.82 25.30
CA CYS A 23 22.18 18.17 24.90
C CYS A 23 23.09 19.27 25.49
N GLU A 24 24.42 19.13 25.40
CA GLU A 24 25.30 20.27 25.67
C GLU A 24 25.12 21.24 24.50
N LYS A 25 24.38 22.33 24.72
CA LYS A 25 24.33 23.44 23.77
C LYS A 25 25.78 23.87 23.59
N LEU A 26 26.27 23.82 22.36
CA LEU A 26 27.57 24.38 22.00
C LEU A 26 27.44 25.88 22.19
N ASP A 27 27.69 26.35 23.40
CA ASP A 27 27.96 27.76 23.63
C ASP A 27 29.24 28.05 22.86
N GLU A 28 29.07 28.67 21.71
CA GLU A 28 30.16 29.16 20.87
C GLU A 28 31.06 30.02 21.76
N LYS A 29 32.29 29.55 21.99
CA LYS A 29 33.34 30.38 22.56
C LYS A 29 33.65 31.50 21.59
N SER A 30 32.92 32.60 21.69
CA SER A 30 33.36 33.89 21.21
C SER A 30 34.25 34.51 22.30
N ASP A 31 35.55 34.27 22.21
CA ASP A 31 36.53 35.12 22.86
C ASP A 31 36.50 36.48 22.17
N ASN A 32 35.66 37.38 22.65
CA ASN A 32 35.80 38.81 22.40
C ASN A 32 35.46 39.56 23.69
N VAL A 33 36.55 39.95 24.36
CA VAL A 33 36.59 40.96 25.41
C VAL A 33 36.14 42.29 24.78
N ILE A 34 34.93 42.73 25.10
CA ILE A 34 34.56 44.15 25.06
C ILE A 34 33.81 44.42 26.35
N ASP A 35 34.53 45.04 27.30
CA ASP A 35 33.96 45.69 28.47
C ASP A 35 33.10 46.89 28.04
N ASP A 36 32.06 47.12 28.84
CA ASP A 36 31.24 48.34 28.92
C ASP A 36 30.36 48.71 27.72
N LEU A 37 29.09 48.26 27.72
CA LEU A 37 27.96 49.20 27.57
C LEU A 37 26.59 48.58 27.94
N ASP A 38 26.02 49.16 29.00
CA ASP A 38 24.61 49.37 29.33
C ASP A 38 23.49 48.64 28.54
N SER A 39 22.86 47.69 29.25
CA SER A 39 21.40 47.59 29.47
C SER A 39 20.43 47.83 28.29
N SER A 40 20.12 46.74 27.56
CA SER A 40 18.77 46.39 27.02
C SER A 40 18.87 45.17 26.09
N SER A 41 18.84 43.94 26.64
CA SER A 41 19.13 42.70 25.88
C SER A 41 18.03 41.63 25.97
N GLU A 42 16.75 42.03 25.91
CA GLU A 42 15.61 41.08 25.98
C GLU A 42 14.98 40.70 24.62
N SER A 43 15.52 41.13 23.48
CA SER A 43 14.84 40.92 22.16
C SER A 43 15.56 40.03 21.14
N VAL A 44 16.77 39.54 21.41
CA VAL A 44 17.59 38.86 20.36
C VAL A 44 17.32 37.36 20.26
N THR A 45 16.85 36.70 21.34
CA THR A 45 16.62 35.25 21.35
C THR A 45 15.42 34.80 20.52
N THR A 46 14.39 35.64 20.35
CA THR A 46 13.18 35.27 19.58
C THR A 46 13.40 35.20 18.06
N VAL A 47 14.43 35.88 17.54
CA VAL A 47 14.71 35.91 16.10
C VAL A 47 15.36 34.61 15.62
N ILE A 48 16.14 33.94 16.47
CA ILE A 48 16.84 32.70 16.13
C ILE A 48 15.85 31.53 15.99
N ASP A 49 14.86 31.45 16.87
CA ASP A 49 13.85 30.38 16.85
C ASP A 49 12.98 30.42 15.57
N ASN A 50 12.61 31.62 15.12
CA ASN A 50 11.82 31.79 13.89
C ASN A 50 12.55 31.29 12.64
N ASN A 51 13.87 31.46 12.55
CA ASN A 51 14.65 31.02 11.39
C ASN A 51 14.73 29.50 11.30
N VAL A 52 14.84 28.81 12.44
CA VAL A 52 14.86 27.34 12.49
C VAL A 52 13.50 26.77 12.08
N GLU A 53 12.40 27.37 12.57
CA GLU A 53 11.05 26.97 12.19
C GLU A 53 10.80 27.17 10.70
N VAL A 54 11.17 28.33 10.14
CA VAL A 54 11.02 28.61 8.70
C VAL A 54 11.83 27.62 7.85
N ALA A 55 13.05 27.27 8.26
CA ALA A 55 13.86 26.28 7.56
C ALA A 55 13.22 24.88 7.59
N TYR A 56 12.65 24.48 8.73
CA TYR A 56 11.92 23.22 8.87
C TYR A 56 10.67 23.19 7.96
N LEU A 57 9.87 24.26 7.96
CA LEU A 57 8.67 24.36 7.16
C LEU A 57 8.97 24.32 5.65
N LYS A 58 10.06 24.95 5.20
CA LYS A 58 10.54 24.85 3.81
C LYS A 58 10.86 23.41 3.43
N LYS A 59 11.62 22.70 4.27
CA LYS A 59 11.95 21.29 4.03
C LYS A 59 10.69 20.41 3.97
N LEU A 60 9.71 20.67 4.82
CA LEU A 60 8.43 19.95 4.82
C LEU A 60 7.61 20.22 3.55
N LEU A 61 7.66 21.45 3.02
CA LEU A 61 7.04 21.81 1.74
C LEU A 61 7.71 21.07 0.58
N ASP A 62 9.04 21.05 0.51
CA ASP A 62 9.78 20.33 -0.52
C ASP A 62 9.45 18.83 -0.53
N GLU A 63 9.35 18.21 0.66
CA GLU A 63 8.96 16.80 0.79
C GLU A 63 7.53 16.55 0.28
N LYS A 64 6.60 17.45 0.57
CA LYS A 64 5.22 17.37 0.07
C LYS A 64 5.13 17.56 -1.44
N ASP A 65 5.88 18.50 -2.01
CA ASP A 65 5.91 18.74 -3.45
C ASP A 65 6.48 17.54 -4.21
N ASN A 66 7.52 16.91 -3.66
CA ASN A 66 8.05 15.65 -4.19
C ASN A 66 7.01 14.52 -4.16
N ALA A 67 6.27 14.37 -3.06
CA ALA A 67 5.19 13.39 -2.97
C ALA A 67 4.06 13.66 -3.97
N ILE A 68 3.70 14.93 -4.19
CA ILE A 68 2.73 15.34 -5.20
C ILE A 68 3.22 15.00 -6.60
N GLY A 69 4.51 15.23 -6.90
CA GLY A 69 5.14 14.84 -8.16
C GLY A 69 4.98 13.34 -8.44
N TYR A 70 5.39 12.51 -7.49
CA TYR A 70 5.26 11.05 -7.59
C TYR A 70 3.81 10.58 -7.82
N LEU A 71 2.85 11.20 -7.12
CA LEU A 71 1.43 10.88 -7.31
C LEU A 71 0.92 11.27 -8.70
N LYS A 72 1.37 12.40 -9.26
CA LYS A 72 1.02 12.82 -10.63
C LYS A 72 1.55 11.83 -11.66
N ASP A 73 2.79 11.36 -11.50
CA ASP A 73 3.39 10.38 -12.41
C ASP A 73 2.63 9.05 -12.39
N ASN A 74 2.24 8.58 -11.21
CA ASN A 74 1.41 7.38 -11.07
C ASN A 74 0.04 7.53 -11.74
N ILE A 75 -0.62 8.69 -11.59
CA ILE A 75 -1.89 8.97 -12.27
C ILE A 75 -1.71 8.96 -13.79
N ALA A 76 -0.62 9.54 -14.30
CA ALA A 76 -0.32 9.53 -15.73
C ALA A 76 -0.12 8.10 -16.25
N ALA A 77 0.67 7.28 -15.54
CA ALA A 77 0.91 5.88 -15.90
C ALA A 77 -0.38 5.04 -15.90
N LEU A 78 -1.25 5.20 -14.90
CA LEU A 78 -2.54 4.51 -14.85
C LEU A 78 -3.46 4.93 -15.99
N ASN A 79 -3.48 6.22 -16.35
CA ASN A 79 -4.27 6.70 -17.49
C ASN A 79 -3.79 6.10 -18.82
N GLU A 80 -2.48 5.93 -19.02
CA GLU A 80 -1.95 5.25 -20.20
C GLU A 80 -2.35 3.76 -20.22
N GLN A 81 -2.32 3.08 -19.08
CA GLN A 81 -2.80 1.68 -18.99
C GLN A 81 -4.29 1.56 -19.35
N ILE A 82 -5.14 2.49 -18.88
CA ILE A 82 -6.56 2.55 -19.22
C ILE A 82 -6.76 2.75 -20.73
N LYS A 83 -5.96 3.61 -21.37
CA LYS A 83 -6.01 3.80 -22.84
C LYS A 83 -5.71 2.49 -23.58
N VAL A 84 -4.67 1.77 -23.17
CA VAL A 84 -4.31 0.47 -23.78
C VAL A 84 -5.42 -0.56 -23.60
N LEU A 85 -5.99 -0.66 -22.40
CA LEU A 85 -7.12 -1.57 -22.13
C LEU A 85 -8.32 -1.25 -23.02
N ASN A 86 -8.66 0.03 -23.21
CA ASN A 86 -9.77 0.43 -24.08
C ASN A 86 -9.51 0.07 -25.55
N LEU A 87 -8.27 0.19 -26.03
CA LEU A 87 -7.90 -0.26 -27.38
C LEU A 87 -8.09 -1.78 -27.53
N LEU A 88 -7.69 -2.57 -26.52
CA LEU A 88 -7.86 -4.02 -26.53
C LEU A 88 -9.34 -4.44 -26.52
N VAL A 89 -10.19 -3.74 -25.74
CA VAL A 89 -11.64 -4.00 -25.71
C VAL A 89 -12.27 -3.71 -27.08
N ASN A 90 -11.87 -2.62 -27.74
CA ASN A 90 -12.36 -2.28 -29.08
C ASN A 90 -11.92 -3.30 -30.15
N LEU A 91 -10.70 -3.83 -30.05
CA LEU A 91 -10.19 -4.87 -30.95
C LEU A 91 -10.86 -6.24 -30.72
N ARG A 92 -11.35 -6.51 -29.51
CA ARG A 92 -12.01 -7.79 -29.17
C ARG A 92 -13.43 -7.90 -29.72
N ASN A 93 -14.10 -6.78 -30.02
CA ASN A 93 -15.49 -6.76 -30.50
C ASN A 93 -15.67 -6.21 -31.94
N PRO A 94 -14.99 -6.75 -32.97
CA PRO A 94 -15.23 -6.30 -34.34
C PRO A 94 -16.50 -6.91 -34.98
N MET A 95 -17.24 -7.81 -34.30
CA MET A 95 -18.09 -8.79 -34.99
C MET A 95 -19.58 -8.82 -34.62
N THR A 96 -20.18 -7.72 -34.15
CA THR A 96 -21.64 -7.69 -33.85
C THR A 96 -22.44 -6.56 -34.48
N SER A 97 -21.85 -5.72 -35.35
CA SER A 97 -22.56 -4.56 -35.94
C SER A 97 -23.21 -4.81 -37.30
N GLN A 98 -23.32 -6.06 -37.74
CA GLN A 98 -24.16 -6.42 -38.88
C GLN A 98 -24.97 -7.66 -38.52
N ILE A 99 -26.15 -7.50 -37.94
CA ILE A 99 -27.33 -8.35 -38.17
C ILE A 99 -28.51 -7.73 -37.39
N HIS A 100 -29.60 -7.50 -38.12
CA HIS A 100 -30.95 -7.08 -37.72
C HIS A 100 -31.24 -5.59 -37.47
N GLU A 101 -31.51 -4.92 -38.58
CA GLU A 101 -32.55 -3.90 -38.73
C GLU A 101 -33.90 -4.39 -38.14
N PRO A 102 -34.49 -3.71 -37.14
CA PRO A 102 -35.79 -4.09 -36.60
C PRO A 102 -36.90 -3.56 -37.52
N LYS A 103 -37.59 -4.48 -38.20
CA LYS A 103 -38.90 -4.23 -38.78
C LYS A 103 -39.85 -3.77 -37.66
N GLN A 104 -40.50 -2.64 -37.90
CA GLN A 104 -41.57 -2.12 -37.07
C GLN A 104 -42.69 -3.15 -36.96
N GLU A 105 -42.95 -3.65 -35.76
CA GLU A 105 -44.18 -4.39 -35.47
C GLU A 105 -44.99 -3.62 -34.44
N LYS A 106 -46.17 -3.21 -34.87
CA LYS A 106 -47.16 -2.44 -34.12
C LYS A 106 -47.90 -3.35 -33.14
N ALA A 107 -48.12 -2.80 -31.95
CA ALA A 107 -49.30 -2.95 -31.10
C ALA A 107 -49.80 -4.36 -30.74
N LEU A 108 -49.80 -4.68 -29.44
CA LEU A 108 -51.07 -4.88 -28.72
C LEU A 108 -50.91 -4.71 -27.21
N GLN A 109 -51.77 -3.85 -26.66
CA GLN A 109 -52.01 -3.69 -25.23
C GLN A 109 -52.67 -4.94 -24.64
N LYS A 110 -52.26 -5.36 -23.44
CA LYS A 110 -53.24 -5.81 -22.43
C LYS A 110 -52.68 -5.70 -21.01
N SER A 111 -53.42 -4.93 -20.23
CA SER A 111 -53.38 -4.82 -18.78
C SER A 111 -53.63 -6.16 -18.10
N THR A 112 -52.99 -6.40 -16.95
CA THR A 112 -53.62 -7.11 -15.81
C THR A 112 -52.93 -6.68 -14.52
N SER A 113 -53.74 -6.11 -13.65
CA SER A 113 -53.46 -5.66 -12.29
C SER A 113 -53.45 -6.84 -11.32
N GLN A 114 -52.65 -6.74 -10.25
CA GLN A 114 -52.89 -7.15 -8.84
C GLN A 114 -51.52 -7.37 -8.17
N SER A 115 -51.06 -6.49 -7.28
CA SER A 115 -51.47 -6.32 -5.87
C SER A 115 -51.04 -7.49 -4.98
N THR A 116 -50.00 -7.28 -4.17
CA THR A 116 -50.06 -7.50 -2.70
C THR A 116 -48.91 -6.78 -1.99
N HIS A 117 -49.30 -6.08 -0.94
CA HIS A 117 -48.51 -5.35 0.05
C HIS A 117 -47.60 -6.26 0.89
N VAL A 118 -46.38 -5.80 1.21
CA VAL A 118 -45.74 -6.03 2.53
C VAL A 118 -44.89 -4.79 2.88
N PRO A 119 -44.98 -4.21 4.10
CA PRO A 119 -44.17 -3.07 4.50
C PRO A 119 -42.85 -3.57 5.13
N SER A 120 -41.71 -3.12 4.60
CA SER A 120 -40.42 -3.30 5.28
C SER A 120 -39.66 -1.98 5.27
N THR A 121 -39.66 -1.36 6.44
CA THR A 121 -38.98 -0.13 6.80
C THR A 121 -37.48 -0.38 6.87
N TYR A 122 -36.72 0.10 5.89
CA TYR A 122 -35.32 0.48 6.07
C TYR A 122 -35.10 1.84 5.41
N ILE A 123 -34.60 2.77 6.21
CA ILE A 123 -34.24 4.13 5.84
C ILE A 123 -32.93 4.03 5.05
N ASP A 124 -32.99 4.25 3.74
CA ASP A 124 -31.82 4.30 2.87
C ASP A 124 -31.48 5.77 2.58
N VAL A 125 -30.41 6.26 3.21
CA VAL A 125 -29.88 7.62 3.03
C VAL A 125 -29.09 7.64 1.73
N THR A 126 -29.78 7.94 0.63
CA THR A 126 -29.16 8.22 -0.67
C THR A 126 -28.75 9.68 -0.75
N THR A 127 -27.47 9.96 -0.54
CA THR A 127 -26.84 11.24 -0.89
C THR A 127 -26.74 11.36 -2.41
N ARG A 128 -27.76 12.01 -2.95
CA ARG A 128 -27.91 12.60 -4.28
C ARG A 128 -26.71 13.49 -4.63
N ASN A 129 -25.74 12.97 -5.40
CA ASN A 129 -24.69 13.81 -5.99
C ASN A 129 -25.04 14.15 -7.45
N LYS A 130 -25.10 15.45 -7.74
CA LYS A 130 -25.64 16.04 -8.96
C LYS A 130 -24.64 15.94 -10.10
N ASN A 131 -25.17 15.56 -11.27
CA ASN A 131 -24.53 15.60 -12.58
C ASN A 131 -23.89 16.97 -12.89
N THR A 132 -22.59 16.97 -13.21
CA THR A 132 -21.95 18.01 -14.02
C THR A 132 -21.60 17.42 -15.38
N LYS A 133 -22.41 17.77 -16.39
CA LYS A 133 -22.12 17.56 -17.82
C LYS A 133 -21.01 18.51 -18.25
N THR A 134 -19.80 18.01 -18.42
CA THR A 134 -18.73 18.68 -19.16
C THR A 134 -18.74 18.19 -20.61
N LYS A 135 -19.22 19.03 -21.53
CA LYS A 135 -19.01 18.88 -22.97
C LYS A 135 -17.53 19.16 -23.27
N ILE A 136 -16.75 18.14 -23.59
CA ILE A 136 -15.42 18.30 -24.20
C ILE A 136 -15.58 18.03 -25.69
N SER A 137 -15.47 19.10 -26.48
CA SER A 137 -15.40 19.09 -27.94
C SER A 137 -13.97 18.82 -28.37
N ASN A 138 -13.66 17.58 -28.79
CA ASN A 138 -12.41 17.28 -29.48
C ASN A 138 -12.59 17.44 -31.00
N LYS A 139 -12.05 18.55 -31.54
CA LYS A 139 -11.77 18.71 -32.98
C LYS A 139 -10.36 18.19 -33.24
N ASN A 140 -10.24 16.95 -33.70
CA ASN A 140 -9.03 16.48 -34.37
C ASN A 140 -9.19 16.67 -35.88
N LYS A 141 -8.45 17.64 -36.43
CA LYS A 141 -8.22 17.83 -37.87
C LYS A 141 -6.84 17.24 -38.16
N VAL A 142 -6.82 16.01 -38.65
CA VAL A 142 -5.60 15.35 -39.16
C VAL A 142 -5.59 15.54 -40.67
N ASN A 143 -4.60 16.26 -41.16
CA ASN A 143 -4.32 16.42 -42.58
C ASN A 143 -3.77 15.10 -43.13
N ASN A 144 -4.43 14.57 -44.16
CA ASN A 144 -3.86 13.54 -45.02
C ASN A 144 -2.95 14.23 -46.03
N GLU A 145 -1.65 13.97 -45.94
CA GLU A 145 -0.71 14.21 -47.04
C GLU A 145 -0.27 12.86 -47.60
N SER A 146 -0.46 12.76 -48.90
CA SER A 146 -0.30 11.60 -49.75
C SER A 146 1.11 11.55 -50.36
N THR A 147 1.82 10.44 -50.18
CA THR A 147 3.01 10.02 -50.95
C THR A 147 3.35 8.59 -50.50
N LYS A 148 3.84 7.65 -51.31
CA LYS A 148 3.98 7.48 -52.76
C LYS A 148 4.26 5.97 -52.94
N ASN A 149 3.65 5.38 -53.95
CA ASN A 149 4.00 4.13 -54.65
C ASN A 149 5.09 3.23 -54.04
N GLU A 150 4.67 2.12 -53.44
CA GLU A 150 5.46 0.89 -53.41
C GLU A 150 4.68 -0.26 -54.06
N SER A 151 5.39 -0.99 -54.90
CA SER A 151 4.90 -2.03 -55.80
C SER A 151 4.28 -3.19 -55.02
N LYS A 152 3.01 -3.47 -55.29
CA LYS A 152 2.28 -4.64 -54.79
C LYS A 152 2.81 -5.91 -55.49
N GLN A 153 3.91 -6.46 -54.99
CA GLN A 153 4.17 -7.90 -55.14
C GLN A 153 3.28 -8.63 -54.14
N THR A 154 2.13 -9.09 -54.63
CA THR A 154 1.23 -9.96 -53.87
C THR A 154 1.83 -11.36 -53.80
N ASN A 155 2.76 -11.56 -52.87
CA ASN A 155 3.17 -12.90 -52.48
C ASN A 155 1.94 -13.61 -51.91
N LYS A 156 1.37 -14.53 -52.68
CA LYS A 156 0.33 -15.46 -52.23
C LYS A 156 0.96 -16.37 -51.18
N ILE A 157 0.92 -15.93 -49.92
CA ILE A 157 1.32 -16.74 -48.79
C ILE A 157 0.32 -17.89 -48.73
N SER A 158 0.81 -19.11 -48.92
CA SER A 158 -0.01 -20.32 -48.81
C SER A 158 -0.55 -20.43 -47.38
N LYS A 159 -1.78 -20.94 -47.23
CA LYS A 159 -2.35 -21.28 -45.93
C LYS A 159 -1.43 -22.22 -45.13
N GLU A 160 -0.62 -23.05 -45.78
CA GLU A 160 0.39 -23.89 -45.11
C GLU A 160 1.57 -23.08 -44.55
N GLN A 161 2.00 -22.01 -45.21
CA GLN A 161 3.08 -21.15 -44.70
C GLN A 161 2.65 -20.40 -43.43
N VAL A 162 1.39 -19.97 -43.36
CA VAL A 162 0.82 -19.37 -42.15
C VAL A 162 0.74 -20.39 -41.01
N LYS A 163 0.31 -21.63 -41.33
CA LYS A 163 0.19 -22.70 -40.32
C LYS A 163 1.55 -23.11 -39.74
N ASN A 164 2.58 -23.19 -40.59
CA ASN A 164 3.93 -23.50 -40.16
C ASN A 164 4.55 -22.37 -39.32
N ALA A 165 4.33 -21.10 -39.67
CA ALA A 165 4.80 -19.97 -38.88
C ALA A 165 4.16 -19.90 -37.48
N ILE A 166 2.86 -20.23 -37.36
CA ILE A 166 2.15 -20.28 -36.08
C ILE A 166 2.69 -21.42 -35.20
N ASN A 167 2.93 -22.60 -35.78
CA ASN A 167 3.49 -23.74 -35.03
C ASN A 167 4.94 -23.46 -34.58
N GLN A 168 5.76 -22.84 -35.44
CA GLN A 168 7.14 -22.49 -35.11
C GLN A 168 7.22 -21.39 -34.04
N ALA A 169 6.24 -20.47 -34.00
CA ALA A 169 6.11 -19.49 -32.92
C ALA A 169 5.68 -20.13 -31.59
N PHE A 170 4.82 -21.16 -31.61
CA PHE A 170 4.43 -21.92 -30.41
C PHE A 170 5.57 -22.79 -29.86
N GLU A 171 6.38 -23.37 -30.74
CA GLU A 171 7.55 -24.16 -30.33
C GLU A 171 8.68 -23.28 -29.77
N SER A 172 8.85 -22.06 -30.30
CA SER A 172 9.84 -21.10 -29.79
C SER A 172 9.40 -20.37 -28.52
N SER A 173 8.10 -20.28 -28.21
CA SER A 173 7.62 -19.71 -26.93
C SER A 173 7.68 -20.68 -25.75
N ASN A 174 7.83 -21.99 -26.00
CA ASN A 174 7.95 -23.02 -24.96
C ASN A 174 9.40 -23.30 -24.50
N MET A 175 10.40 -22.59 -25.05
CA MET A 175 11.73 -22.49 -24.45
C MET A 175 11.83 -21.37 -23.40
N GLY A 176 10.73 -21.08 -22.71
CA GLY A 176 10.78 -20.45 -21.40
C GLY A 176 11.52 -21.39 -20.46
N LYS A 177 12.84 -21.24 -20.39
CA LYS A 177 13.71 -21.91 -19.42
C LYS A 177 12.98 -21.85 -18.08
N THR A 178 12.46 -22.98 -17.64
CA THR A 178 12.10 -23.18 -16.25
C THR A 178 13.42 -23.01 -15.53
N ILE A 179 13.72 -21.78 -15.14
CA ILE A 179 14.73 -21.52 -14.14
C ILE A 179 14.13 -22.20 -12.93
N GLU A 180 14.43 -23.48 -12.76
CA GLU A 180 14.30 -24.17 -11.51
C GLU A 180 15.05 -23.28 -10.54
N GLN A 181 14.30 -22.43 -9.84
CA GLN A 181 14.80 -21.73 -8.68
C GLN A 181 15.11 -22.85 -7.72
N VAL A 182 16.34 -23.36 -7.81
CA VAL A 182 16.94 -24.25 -6.83
C VAL A 182 16.94 -23.39 -5.56
N ASN A 183 15.86 -23.51 -4.81
CA ASN A 183 15.68 -22.91 -3.51
C ASN A 183 16.73 -23.55 -2.62
N ARG A 184 17.95 -23.01 -2.65
CA ARG A 184 19.00 -23.30 -1.68
C ARG A 184 18.50 -22.72 -0.37
N SER A 185 17.61 -23.45 0.30
CA SER A 185 17.21 -23.18 1.66
C SER A 185 18.49 -23.28 2.49
N LYS A 186 19.08 -22.13 2.81
CA LYS A 186 20.21 -22.09 3.72
C LYS A 186 19.73 -22.73 5.02
N SER A 187 20.37 -23.83 5.42
CA SER A 187 20.10 -24.48 6.70
C SER A 187 20.27 -23.42 7.80
N THR A 188 19.19 -23.12 8.50
CA THR A 188 19.23 -22.18 9.61
C THR A 188 19.67 -22.96 10.85
N ILE A 189 20.86 -22.66 11.37
CA ILE A 189 21.38 -23.28 12.58
C ILE A 189 20.69 -22.64 13.79
N TYR A 190 20.08 -23.44 14.64
CA TYR A 190 19.50 -23.00 15.90
C TYR A 190 20.44 -23.39 17.06
N GLY A 191 20.72 -22.45 17.96
CA GLY A 191 21.44 -22.76 19.20
C GLY A 191 20.60 -23.63 20.12
N THR A 192 21.20 -24.69 20.68
CA THR A 192 20.54 -25.66 21.57
C THR A 192 20.84 -25.44 23.05
N LYS A 193 21.75 -24.52 23.38
CA LYS A 193 22.13 -24.27 24.78
C LYS A 193 21.02 -23.52 25.50
N ASN A 194 20.46 -24.11 26.54
CA ASN A 194 19.50 -23.46 27.42
C ASN A 194 20.24 -22.50 28.35
N VAL A 195 20.33 -21.23 27.95
CA VAL A 195 20.79 -20.14 28.83
C VAL A 195 19.62 -19.18 28.94
N GLU A 196 18.87 -19.33 30.03
CA GLU A 196 17.57 -18.66 30.26
C GLU A 196 17.66 -17.13 30.21
N GLU A 197 18.86 -16.55 30.38
CA GLU A 197 19.05 -15.09 30.47
C GLU A 197 19.42 -14.40 29.15
N ILE A 198 19.85 -15.14 28.10
CA ILE A 198 20.38 -14.52 26.87
C ILE A 198 19.38 -14.58 25.72
N ALA A 199 18.53 -15.61 25.69
CA ALA A 199 17.63 -15.85 24.56
C ALA A 199 16.28 -15.17 24.78
N VAL A 200 15.90 -14.27 23.85
CA VAL A 200 14.53 -13.75 23.80
C VAL A 200 13.59 -14.86 23.31
N GLU A 201 12.51 -15.11 24.06
CA GLU A 201 11.51 -16.10 23.67
C GLU A 201 10.92 -15.76 22.29
N LYS A 202 10.83 -16.77 21.42
CA LYS A 202 10.25 -16.61 20.08
C LYS A 202 8.77 -16.30 20.21
N LYS A 203 8.33 -15.21 19.59
CA LYS A 203 6.92 -14.85 19.45
C LYS A 203 6.35 -15.36 18.13
N ALA A 204 5.17 -15.97 18.17
CA ALA A 204 4.32 -16.16 17.01
C ALA A 204 3.44 -14.92 16.83
N TRP A 205 3.29 -14.48 15.57
CA TRP A 205 2.46 -13.33 15.24
C TRP A 205 1.20 -13.80 14.52
N LEU A 206 0.05 -13.45 15.07
CA LEU A 206 -1.27 -13.74 14.54
C LEU A 206 -1.93 -12.46 14.05
N PHE A 207 -2.64 -12.58 12.92
CA PHE A 207 -3.55 -11.58 12.41
C PHE A 207 -4.96 -12.01 12.79
N ILE A 208 -5.69 -11.11 13.46
CA ILE A 208 -7.02 -11.41 13.97
C ILE A 208 -7.94 -10.27 13.53
N SER A 209 -9.06 -10.61 12.89
CA SER A 209 -9.93 -9.62 12.26
C SER A 209 -11.41 -9.91 12.46
N ARG A 210 -12.27 -9.00 11.97
CA ARG A 210 -13.73 -8.98 12.11
C ARG A 210 -14.25 -8.64 13.50
N PHE A 211 -13.49 -7.86 14.26
CA PHE A 211 -14.01 -7.27 15.49
C PHE A 211 -14.87 -6.05 15.19
N LYS A 212 -15.86 -5.79 16.05
CA LYS A 212 -16.66 -4.56 16.03
C LYS A 212 -15.74 -3.35 16.20
N THR A 213 -16.10 -2.22 15.61
CA THR A 213 -15.34 -0.95 15.70
C THR A 213 -15.20 -0.43 17.13
N SER A 214 -16.16 -0.79 18.00
CA SER A 214 -16.14 -0.47 19.43
C SER A 214 -15.15 -1.30 20.24
N PHE A 215 -14.60 -2.38 19.69
CA PHE A 215 -13.69 -3.27 20.39
C PHE A 215 -12.26 -2.70 20.31
N SER A 216 -11.70 -2.35 21.46
CA SER A 216 -10.42 -1.65 21.59
C SER A 216 -9.24 -2.60 21.79
N THR A 217 -8.01 -2.06 21.78
CA THR A 217 -6.80 -2.82 22.14
C THR A 217 -6.84 -3.36 23.56
N VAL A 218 -7.41 -2.59 24.49
CA VAL A 218 -7.50 -2.96 25.91
C VAL A 218 -8.44 -4.15 26.09
N ASP A 219 -9.57 -4.16 25.38
CA ASP A 219 -10.52 -5.29 25.41
C ASP A 219 -9.87 -6.57 24.88
N MET A 220 -9.08 -6.45 23.81
CA MET A 220 -8.33 -7.57 23.24
C MET A 220 -7.26 -8.09 24.21
N GLU A 221 -6.51 -7.21 24.88
CA GLU A 221 -5.53 -7.61 25.90
C GLU A 221 -6.18 -8.31 27.08
N ASN A 222 -7.31 -7.81 27.56
CA ASN A 222 -8.08 -8.42 28.64
C ASN A 222 -8.60 -9.80 28.23
N TYR A 223 -9.07 -9.95 26.99
CA TYR A 223 -9.49 -11.22 26.43
C TYR A 223 -8.35 -12.26 26.39
N LEU A 224 -7.17 -11.86 25.90
CA LEU A 224 -6.00 -12.75 25.86
C LEU A 224 -5.50 -13.14 27.25
N LYS A 225 -5.55 -12.22 28.22
CA LYS A 225 -5.23 -12.50 29.63
C LYS A 225 -6.22 -13.47 30.27
N ALA A 226 -7.50 -13.42 29.90
CA ALA A 226 -8.50 -14.36 30.41
C ALA A 226 -8.24 -15.80 29.92
N ILE A 227 -7.80 -15.95 28.66
CA ILE A 227 -7.43 -17.25 28.09
C ILE A 227 -6.09 -17.73 28.68
N GLN A 228 -5.13 -16.83 28.81
CA GLN A 228 -3.78 -17.14 29.28
C GLN A 228 -3.25 -16.05 30.22
N PRO A 229 -3.46 -16.20 31.55
CA PRO A 229 -3.08 -15.19 32.54
C PRO A 229 -1.57 -14.94 32.63
N ASN A 230 -0.78 -15.99 32.46
CA ASN A 230 0.69 -15.93 32.60
C ASN A 230 1.41 -15.68 31.26
N GLY A 231 0.67 -15.44 30.18
CA GLY A 231 1.23 -15.23 28.84
C GLY A 231 1.72 -13.80 28.63
N SER A 232 2.85 -13.65 27.94
CA SER A 232 3.32 -12.34 27.49
C SER A 232 2.72 -12.02 26.12
N HIS A 233 1.71 -11.15 26.11
CA HIS A 233 0.95 -10.76 24.92
C HIS A 233 1.36 -9.37 24.43
N ILE A 234 1.50 -9.21 23.11
CA ILE A 234 1.72 -7.91 22.47
C ILE A 234 0.57 -7.65 21.50
N VAL A 235 -0.27 -6.67 21.78
CA VAL A 235 -1.42 -6.33 20.92
C VAL A 235 -1.16 -5.01 20.21
N LYS A 236 -1.34 -5.00 18.89
CA LYS A 236 -1.32 -3.78 18.08
C LYS A 236 -2.53 -3.74 17.16
N GLN A 237 -3.41 -2.75 17.35
CA GLN A 237 -4.48 -2.50 16.40
C GLN A 237 -3.90 -2.02 15.06
N LEU A 238 -4.43 -2.59 13.99
CA LEU A 238 -4.05 -2.22 12.62
C LEU A 238 -5.04 -1.19 12.11
N THR A 239 -4.51 -0.13 11.49
CA THR A 239 -5.29 0.90 10.82
C THR A 239 -5.83 0.34 9.52
N ASN A 240 -7.10 -0.03 9.50
CA ASN A 240 -7.80 -0.49 8.31
C ASN A 240 -8.86 0.54 7.91
N GLN A 241 -9.08 0.73 6.62
CA GLN A 241 -10.17 1.58 6.10
C GLN A 241 -11.54 0.87 6.12
N GLY A 242 -11.71 -0.16 6.96
CA GLY A 242 -12.86 -1.06 6.91
C GLY A 242 -13.86 -0.88 8.05
N TYR A 243 -15.02 -1.54 7.91
CA TYR A 243 -16.08 -1.62 8.92
C TYR A 243 -15.71 -2.42 10.19
N TYR A 244 -14.52 -3.01 10.23
CA TYR A 244 -14.08 -3.90 11.31
C TYR A 244 -12.68 -3.55 11.77
N ASN A 245 -12.47 -3.72 13.07
CA ASN A 245 -11.14 -3.65 13.65
C ASN A 245 -10.37 -4.95 13.38
N SER A 246 -9.06 -4.82 13.22
CA SER A 246 -8.16 -5.96 13.20
C SER A 246 -6.93 -5.68 14.04
N PHE A 247 -6.35 -6.76 14.54
CA PHE A 247 -5.24 -6.71 15.48
C PHE A 247 -4.13 -7.62 14.99
N LYS A 248 -2.92 -7.14 15.20
CA LYS A 248 -1.71 -7.94 15.17
C LYS A 248 -1.39 -8.33 16.61
N VAL A 249 -1.41 -9.63 16.89
CA VAL A 249 -1.17 -10.16 18.22
C VAL A 249 0.11 -11.00 18.21
N GLY A 250 1.02 -10.68 19.13
CA GLY A 250 2.23 -11.46 19.41
C GLY A 250 2.01 -12.29 20.66
N ILE A 251 2.13 -13.61 20.53
CA ILE A 251 2.05 -14.60 21.61
C ILE A 251 3.32 -15.44 21.64
N ASP A 252 3.61 -16.15 22.75
CA ASP A 252 4.75 -17.07 22.77
C ASP A 252 4.51 -18.23 21.79
N LEU A 253 5.57 -18.63 21.07
CA LEU A 253 5.49 -19.68 20.05
C LEU A 253 4.94 -21.00 20.60
N LYS A 254 5.15 -21.26 21.90
CA LYS A 254 4.65 -22.44 22.63
C LYS A 254 3.12 -22.57 22.57
N TYR A 255 2.39 -21.46 22.57
CA TYR A 255 0.92 -21.45 22.61
C TYR A 255 0.29 -21.22 21.24
N LYS A 256 1.10 -21.15 20.17
CA LYS A 256 0.62 -20.84 18.83
C LYS A 256 -0.50 -21.78 18.38
N GLU A 257 -0.34 -23.08 18.62
CA GLU A 257 -1.30 -24.10 18.18
C GLU A 257 -2.60 -24.01 18.96
N ASP A 258 -2.56 -23.66 20.24
CA ASP A 258 -3.75 -23.47 21.07
C ASP A 258 -4.57 -22.27 20.60
N PHE A 259 -3.91 -21.14 20.30
CA PHE A 259 -4.56 -19.96 19.75
C PHE A 259 -5.05 -20.12 18.30
N LEU A 260 -4.71 -21.21 17.61
CA LEU A 260 -5.25 -21.51 16.27
C LEU A 260 -6.50 -22.41 16.31
N LYS A 261 -6.92 -22.87 17.49
CA LYS A 261 -8.14 -23.67 17.66
C LYS A 261 -9.37 -22.76 17.61
N ASP A 262 -10.39 -23.19 16.86
CA ASP A 262 -11.63 -22.44 16.68
C ASP A 262 -12.39 -22.21 18.00
N GLU A 263 -12.26 -23.13 18.96
CA GLU A 263 -12.92 -23.08 20.28
C GLU A 263 -12.48 -21.88 21.14
N VAL A 264 -11.27 -21.37 20.90
CA VAL A 264 -10.71 -20.25 21.67
C VAL A 264 -11.37 -18.94 21.30
N TRP A 265 -11.99 -18.82 20.13
CA TRP A 265 -12.40 -17.54 19.56
C TRP A 265 -13.91 -17.37 19.45
N PRO A 266 -14.44 -16.14 19.53
CA PRO A 266 -15.85 -15.88 19.30
C PRO A 266 -16.22 -16.17 17.84
N VAL A 267 -17.47 -16.59 17.64
CA VAL A 267 -18.02 -16.90 16.31
C VAL A 267 -17.84 -15.71 15.36
N GLY A 268 -17.28 -15.98 14.17
CA GLY A 268 -17.13 -15.00 13.10
C GLY A 268 -15.79 -14.26 13.06
N ILE A 269 -14.92 -14.46 14.06
CA ILE A 269 -13.55 -13.95 14.04
C ILE A 269 -12.70 -14.77 13.06
N ILE A 270 -11.84 -14.07 12.30
CA ILE A 270 -10.87 -14.71 11.40
C ILE A 270 -9.49 -14.60 12.02
N ILE A 271 -8.81 -15.75 12.17
CA ILE A 271 -7.42 -15.85 12.64
C ILE A 271 -6.55 -16.38 11.51
N SER A 272 -5.37 -15.79 11.33
CA SER A 272 -4.35 -16.30 10.42
C SER A 272 -2.95 -15.96 10.91
N ASN A 273 -1.94 -16.60 10.34
CA ASN A 273 -0.54 -16.25 10.62
C ASN A 273 -0.24 -14.85 10.04
N PHE A 274 0.28 -13.95 10.87
CA PHE A 274 0.66 -12.63 10.42
C PHE A 274 1.93 -12.70 9.56
N THR A 275 1.79 -12.37 8.29
CA THR A 275 2.93 -12.33 7.36
C THR A 275 3.52 -10.94 7.33
N PHE A 276 4.80 -10.83 7.68
CA PHE A 276 5.55 -9.59 7.57
C PHE A 276 5.85 -9.31 6.11
N LYS A 277 5.15 -8.32 5.53
CA LYS A 277 5.54 -7.78 4.23
C LYS A 277 6.94 -7.20 4.37
N ARG A 278 7.91 -7.76 3.65
CA ARG A 278 9.24 -7.14 3.54
C ARG A 278 9.02 -5.77 2.90
N LYS A 279 9.31 -4.70 3.62
CA LYS A 279 9.46 -3.40 2.99
C LYS A 279 10.62 -3.56 2.01
N MET A 280 10.33 -3.46 0.71
CA MET A 280 11.39 -3.28 -0.26
C MET A 280 12.04 -1.95 0.12
N ILE A 281 13.25 -2.01 0.64
CA ILE A 281 14.05 -0.81 0.85
C ILE A 281 14.33 -0.33 -0.57
N GLU A 282 13.60 0.68 -1.02
CA GLU A 282 13.96 1.39 -2.25
C GLU A 282 15.36 1.93 -2.02
N LYS A 283 16.32 1.44 -2.82
CA LYS A 283 17.68 1.94 -2.79
C LYS A 283 17.60 3.40 -3.28
N ILE A 284 17.79 4.32 -2.35
CA ILE A 284 18.07 5.73 -2.62
C ILE A 284 19.44 5.83 -3.28
#